data_AF-A0A522C340-F1
#
_entry.id   AF-A0A522C340-F1
#
_cell.length_a   1.000
_cell.length_b   1.000
_cell.length_c   1.000
_cell.angle_alpha   90.00
_cell.angle_beta   90.00
_cell.angle_gamma   90.00
#
_symmetry.space_group_name_H-M   'P 1'
#
loop_
_entity.id
_entity.type
_entity.pdbx_description
1 polymer ?
#
loop_
_entity_poly.entity_id
_entity_poly.type
_entity_poly.pdbx_seq_one_letter_code
_entity_poly.pdbx_strand_id
1 'polypeptide(L)'
;MVMRSVAGARTGEDVEDLRAWLGQLDGAPEVHETVVLHCPAHGEDPPIWAYVEADAGAGLARRRCLACGTAVHLLDSEARWNHPPMWACAGCGHSIAELAAGLSVPDGEHVEWVALAARCVECGRLAGLTDVVVDRTPLAEVLSGL
;
A
#
# COMPACT_ATOMS: atom_id res chain seq x y z
N MET A 1 15.71 6.83 7.67
CA MET A 1 15.59 5.57 6.93
C MET A 1 16.55 4.53 7.49
N VAL A 2 16.04 3.63 8.33
CA VAL A 2 16.82 2.53 8.93
C VAL A 2 15.96 1.28 8.87
N MET A 3 15.98 0.58 7.74
CA MET A 3 15.32 -0.70 7.61
C MET A 3 16.18 -1.80 8.25
N ARG A 4 15.58 -2.58 9.14
CA ARG A 4 16.25 -3.70 9.82
C ARG A 4 15.55 -5.01 9.50
N SER A 5 16.29 -6.11 9.63
CA SER A 5 15.72 -7.45 9.63
C SER A 5 15.69 -7.97 11.07
N VAL A 6 14.50 -8.27 11.59
CA VAL A 6 14.29 -8.86 12.92
C VAL A 6 13.56 -10.18 12.74
N ALA A 7 14.21 -11.29 13.10
CA ALA A 7 13.67 -12.65 12.90
C ALA A 7 13.21 -12.93 11.45
N GLY A 8 13.95 -12.41 10.45
CA GLY A 8 13.64 -12.56 9.03
C GLY A 8 12.55 -11.62 8.50
N ALA A 9 11.94 -10.80 9.35
CA ALA A 9 10.97 -9.79 8.93
C ALA A 9 11.64 -8.42 8.76
N ARG A 10 11.24 -7.70 7.71
CA ARG A 10 11.64 -6.30 7.52
C ARG A 10 10.82 -5.40 8.45
N THR A 11 11.50 -4.51 9.16
CA THR A 11 10.88 -3.50 10.02
C THR A 11 11.42 -2.12 9.65
N GLY A 12 10.54 -1.12 9.59
CA GLY A 12 10.84 0.29 9.39
C GLY A 12 10.40 1.15 10.59
N GLU A 13 11.02 2.31 10.73
CA GLU A 13 10.77 3.32 11.75
C GLU A 13 9.69 4.31 11.30
N ASP A 14 9.57 4.59 10.01
CA ASP A 14 8.58 5.53 9.44
C ASP A 14 8.00 5.04 8.10
N VAL A 15 7.01 5.77 7.57
CA VAL A 15 6.31 5.42 6.32
C VAL A 15 7.24 5.45 5.10
N GLU A 16 8.30 6.25 5.11
CA GLU A 16 9.25 6.33 3.99
C GLU A 16 10.05 5.03 3.86
N ASP A 17 10.21 4.24 4.93
CA ASP A 17 10.84 2.92 4.82
C ASP A 17 10.08 1.99 3.87
N LEU A 18 8.78 2.22 3.61
CA LEU A 18 8.05 1.48 2.57
C LEU A 18 8.58 1.75 1.17
N ARG A 19 9.10 2.96 0.88
CA ARG A 19 9.68 3.30 -0.42
C ARG A 19 10.89 2.44 -0.75
N ALA A 20 11.84 2.31 0.19
CA ALA A 20 12.98 1.42 -0.05
C ALA A 20 12.56 -0.05 -0.09
N TRP A 21 11.53 -0.44 0.68
CA TRP A 21 11.10 -1.83 0.74
C TRP A 21 10.44 -2.28 -0.57
N LEU A 22 9.54 -1.45 -1.11
CA LEU A 22 8.87 -1.67 -2.39
C LEU A 22 9.87 -1.78 -3.55
N GLY A 23 10.97 -1.02 -3.51
CA GLY A 23 12.06 -1.12 -4.49
C GLY A 23 12.93 -2.39 -4.39
N GLN A 24 12.71 -3.24 -3.39
CA GLN A 24 13.52 -4.45 -3.11
C GLN A 24 12.69 -5.73 -3.13
N LEU A 25 11.53 -5.72 -3.78
CA LEU A 25 10.66 -6.89 -3.86
C LEU A 25 11.24 -7.96 -4.80
N ASP A 26 11.52 -9.14 -4.26
CA ASP A 26 12.00 -10.27 -5.04
C ASP A 26 10.88 -10.85 -5.93
N GLY A 27 11.16 -11.00 -7.23
CA GLY A 27 10.23 -11.60 -8.18
C GLY A 27 9.08 -10.69 -8.65
N ALA A 28 9.07 -9.43 -8.24
CA ALA A 28 8.14 -8.41 -8.72
C ALA A 28 8.72 -7.59 -9.88
N PRO A 29 7.88 -6.93 -10.69
CA PRO A 29 8.33 -5.89 -11.62
C PRO A 29 9.12 -4.77 -10.91
N GLU A 30 9.99 -4.08 -11.65
CA GLU A 30 10.72 -2.93 -11.11
C GLU A 30 9.75 -1.82 -10.71
N VAL A 31 9.91 -1.31 -9.48
CA VAL A 31 9.15 -0.18 -8.96
C VAL A 31 9.84 1.12 -9.36
N HIS A 32 9.17 1.91 -10.19
CA HIS A 32 9.67 3.17 -10.73
C HIS A 32 9.19 4.35 -9.87
N GLU A 33 7.97 4.27 -9.35
CA GLU A 33 7.36 5.30 -8.53
C GLU A 33 6.82 4.70 -7.23
N THR A 34 6.89 5.47 -6.14
CA THR A 34 6.26 5.09 -4.87
C THR A 34 5.49 6.25 -4.28
N VAL A 35 4.27 5.97 -3.83
CA VAL A 35 3.34 6.94 -3.30
C VAL A 35 2.94 6.53 -1.89
N VAL A 36 3.19 7.39 -0.90
CA VAL A 36 2.61 7.23 0.44
C VAL A 36 1.13 7.59 0.36
N LEU A 37 0.27 6.75 0.95
CA LEU A 37 -1.17 6.92 0.81
C LEU A 37 -1.73 7.76 1.95
N HIS A 38 -2.30 8.90 1.59
CA HIS A 38 -2.94 9.84 2.50
C HIS A 38 -4.46 9.80 2.38
N CYS A 39 -5.20 10.22 3.40
CA CYS A 39 -6.64 10.38 3.25
C CYS A 39 -6.99 11.57 2.32
N PRO A 40 -7.71 11.36 1.21
CA PRO A 40 -8.03 12.43 0.25
C PRO A 40 -9.10 13.41 0.76
N ALA A 41 -9.75 13.11 1.88
CA ALA A 41 -10.80 13.95 2.46
C ALA A 41 -10.27 15.08 3.34
N HIS A 42 -8.94 15.18 3.54
CA HIS A 42 -8.31 16.20 4.37
C HIS A 42 -7.48 17.15 3.51
N GLY A 43 -7.39 18.41 3.94
CA GLY A 43 -6.62 19.45 3.27
C GLY A 43 -5.13 19.35 3.62
N GLU A 44 -4.59 20.39 4.24
CA GLU A 44 -3.19 20.41 4.65
C GLU A 44 -2.93 19.36 5.75
N ASP A 45 -1.83 18.61 5.60
CA ASP A 45 -1.36 17.52 6.47
C ASP A 45 -2.35 16.33 6.63
N PRO A 46 -2.66 15.63 5.52
CA PRO A 46 -3.66 14.57 5.53
C PRO A 46 -3.18 13.31 6.30
N PRO A 47 -4.02 12.72 7.16
CA PRO A 47 -3.66 11.53 7.93
C PRO A 47 -3.22 10.35 7.07
N ILE A 48 -2.18 9.65 7.52
CA ILE A 48 -1.60 8.45 6.86
C ILE A 48 -1.98 7.13 7.52
N TRP A 49 -2.65 7.18 8.67
CA TRP A 49 -3.08 5.98 9.40
C TRP A 49 -4.43 5.48 8.90
N ALA A 50 -4.49 4.18 8.62
CA ALA A 50 -5.67 3.53 8.12
C ALA A 50 -5.85 2.11 8.67
N TYR A 51 -7.10 1.66 8.67
CA TYR A 51 -7.41 0.23 8.61
C TYR A 51 -7.37 -0.22 7.14
N VAL A 52 -6.95 -1.46 6.90
CA VAL A 52 -6.94 -2.04 5.55
C VAL A 52 -7.64 -3.38 5.53
N GLU A 53 -8.34 -3.66 4.44
CA GLU A 53 -8.84 -4.96 4.06
C GLU A 53 -8.24 -5.27 2.69
N ALA A 54 -7.67 -6.46 2.51
CA ALA A 54 -7.01 -6.83 1.26
C ALA A 54 -7.11 -8.33 0.98
N ASP A 55 -7.19 -8.66 -0.29
CA ASP A 55 -7.07 -10.01 -0.82
C ASP A 55 -5.93 -10.03 -1.84
N ALA A 56 -4.82 -10.67 -1.48
CA ALA A 56 -3.68 -10.84 -2.36
C ALA A 56 -4.01 -11.72 -3.58
N GLY A 57 -4.86 -12.74 -3.42
CA GLY A 57 -5.20 -13.66 -4.51
C GLY A 57 -6.13 -13.03 -5.55
N ALA A 58 -6.91 -12.02 -5.15
CA ALA A 58 -7.85 -11.31 -6.03
C ALA A 58 -7.35 -9.94 -6.50
N GLY A 59 -6.18 -9.48 -6.04
CA GLY A 59 -5.68 -8.13 -6.38
C GLY A 59 -6.59 -7.02 -5.83
N LEU A 60 -7.14 -7.20 -4.63
CA LEU A 60 -8.13 -6.28 -4.04
C LEU A 60 -7.58 -5.62 -2.78
N ALA A 61 -7.87 -4.34 -2.61
CA ALA A 61 -7.68 -3.66 -1.33
C ALA A 61 -8.64 -2.49 -1.11
N ARG A 62 -8.90 -2.21 0.15
CA ARG A 62 -9.58 -1.01 0.63
C ARG A 62 -8.89 -0.50 1.87
N ARG A 63 -8.58 0.80 1.88
CA ARG A 63 -8.11 1.52 3.08
C ARG A 63 -9.21 2.39 3.64
N ARG A 64 -9.29 2.49 4.97
CA ARG A 64 -10.22 3.36 5.68
C ARG A 64 -9.44 4.28 6.61
N CYS A 65 -9.56 5.59 6.38
CA CYS A 65 -8.89 6.58 7.21
C CYS A 65 -9.30 6.44 8.68
N LEU A 66 -8.31 6.43 9.58
CA LEU A 66 -8.57 6.34 11.01
C LEU A 66 -9.24 7.61 11.58
N ALA A 67 -9.03 8.77 10.94
CA ALA A 67 -9.56 10.05 11.41
C ALA A 67 -11.03 10.28 11.02
N CYS A 68 -11.40 10.06 9.75
CA CYS A 68 -12.73 10.40 9.23
C CYS A 68 -13.55 9.20 8.72
N GLY A 69 -12.95 8.00 8.64
CA GLY A 69 -13.62 6.80 8.13
C GLY A 69 -13.78 6.74 6.60
N THR A 70 -13.33 7.75 5.84
CA THR A 70 -13.34 7.72 4.37
C THR A 70 -12.65 6.46 3.86
N ALA A 71 -13.36 5.71 3.02
CA ALA A 71 -12.87 4.52 2.37
C ALA A 71 -12.35 4.84 0.97
N VAL A 72 -11.18 4.31 0.62
CA VAL A 72 -10.60 4.37 -0.72
C VAL A 72 -10.30 2.95 -1.15
N HIS A 73 -10.83 2.56 -2.31
CA HIS A 73 -10.62 1.26 -2.93
C HIS A 73 -9.42 1.34 -3.88
N LEU A 74 -8.58 0.31 -3.90
CA LEU A 74 -7.49 0.21 -4.86
C LEU A 74 -8.07 -0.05 -6.26
N LEU A 75 -7.92 0.90 -7.19
CA LEU A 75 -8.40 0.77 -8.57
C LEU A 75 -9.88 0.34 -8.63
N ASP A 76 -10.19 -0.71 -9.39
CA ASP A 76 -11.53 -1.26 -9.57
C ASP A 76 -12.01 -2.17 -8.42
N SER A 77 -11.29 -2.19 -7.29
CA SER A 77 -11.60 -3.09 -6.16
C SER A 77 -13.03 -2.96 -5.64
N GLU A 78 -13.64 -1.77 -5.74
CA GLU A 78 -15.03 -1.56 -5.32
C GLU A 78 -16.02 -2.41 -6.12
N ALA A 79 -15.82 -2.50 -7.45
CA ALA A 79 -16.70 -3.25 -8.34
C ALA A 79 -16.57 -4.77 -8.17
N ARG A 80 -15.41 -5.24 -7.70
CA ARG A 80 -15.06 -6.65 -7.51
C ARG A 80 -15.04 -7.09 -6.05
N TRP A 81 -15.55 -6.25 -5.14
CA TRP A 81 -15.33 -6.41 -3.70
C TRP A 81 -15.84 -7.77 -3.18
N ASN A 82 -14.94 -8.53 -2.54
CA ASN A 82 -15.23 -9.87 -2.05
C ASN A 82 -15.24 -9.98 -0.52
N HIS A 83 -15.25 -8.84 0.19
CA HIS A 83 -15.26 -8.76 1.65
C HIS A 83 -14.08 -9.50 2.33
N PRO A 84 -12.82 -9.17 1.98
CA PRO A 84 -11.67 -9.76 2.65
C PRO A 84 -11.60 -9.32 4.11
N PRO A 85 -10.94 -10.10 4.98
CA PRO A 85 -10.78 -9.74 6.38
C PRO A 85 -9.95 -8.45 6.52
N MET A 86 -10.13 -7.78 7.66
CA MET A 86 -9.24 -6.69 8.05
C MET A 86 -7.83 -7.24 8.25
N TRP A 87 -6.85 -6.55 7.69
CA TRP A 87 -5.45 -6.82 7.91
C TRP A 87 -5.08 -6.64 9.38
N ALA A 88 -4.28 -7.57 9.88
CA ALA A 88 -3.63 -7.48 11.18
C ALA A 88 -2.16 -7.83 11.01
N CYS A 89 -1.29 -7.10 11.69
CA CYS A 89 0.14 -7.33 11.65
C CYS A 89 0.46 -8.75 12.12
N ALA A 90 1.13 -9.56 11.28
CA ALA A 90 1.56 -10.90 11.65
C ALA A 90 2.59 -10.94 12.81
N GLY A 91 3.18 -9.80 13.17
CA GLY A 91 4.11 -9.67 14.29
C GLY A 91 3.43 -9.46 15.63
N CYS A 92 2.58 -8.43 15.74
CA CYS A 92 1.98 -8.00 17.02
C CYS A 92 0.44 -8.04 17.05
N GLY A 93 -0.23 -8.41 15.95
CA GLY A 93 -1.69 -8.45 15.84
C GLY A 93 -2.38 -7.08 15.69
N HIS A 94 -1.64 -5.99 15.72
CA HIS A 94 -2.20 -4.63 15.56
C HIS A 94 -2.69 -4.39 14.13
N SER A 95 -3.82 -3.69 13.96
CA SER A 95 -4.51 -3.52 12.66
C SER A 95 -4.38 -2.13 12.03
N ILE A 96 -3.74 -1.17 12.71
CA ILE A 96 -3.48 0.16 12.15
C ILE A 96 -2.16 0.11 11.37
N ALA A 97 -2.20 0.65 10.15
CA ALA A 97 -1.07 0.70 9.25
C ALA A 97 -0.88 2.11 8.65
N GLU A 98 0.36 2.39 8.28
CA GLU A 98 0.72 3.36 7.25
C GLU A 98 0.91 2.60 5.93
N LEU A 99 0.57 3.22 4.80
CA LEU A 99 0.49 2.53 3.52
C LEU A 99 1.28 3.26 2.44
N ALA A 100 1.81 2.47 1.50
CA ALA A 100 2.39 2.99 0.28
C ALA A 100 2.06 2.07 -0.90
N ALA A 101 1.94 2.66 -2.09
CA ALA A 101 1.82 1.94 -3.34
C ALA A 101 3.13 2.04 -4.14
N GLY A 102 3.64 0.91 -4.61
CA GLY A 102 4.73 0.85 -5.57
C GLY A 102 4.18 0.63 -6.98
N LEU A 103 4.62 1.44 -7.94
CA LEU A 103 4.13 1.42 -9.32
C LEU A 103 5.25 1.02 -10.27
N SER A 104 4.97 0.09 -11.17
CA SER A 104 5.84 -0.20 -12.31
C SER A 104 5.41 0.62 -13.51
N VAL A 105 6.29 1.50 -13.98
CA VAL A 105 6.03 2.49 -15.03
C VAL A 105 7.20 2.47 -16.04
N PRO A 106 7.38 1.38 -16.79
CA PRO A 106 8.59 1.15 -17.58
C PRO A 106 8.85 2.18 -18.69
N ASP A 107 7.80 2.85 -19.17
CA ASP A 107 7.90 3.94 -20.15
C ASP A 107 7.78 5.35 -19.54
N GLY A 108 7.62 5.44 -18.21
CA GLY A 108 7.41 6.69 -17.48
C GLY A 108 6.01 7.30 -17.59
N GLU A 109 5.10 6.71 -18.36
CA GLU A 109 3.76 7.27 -18.63
C GLU A 109 2.62 6.31 -18.25
N HIS A 110 2.81 5.00 -18.41
CA HIS A 110 1.78 3.98 -18.22
C HIS A 110 2.19 3.01 -17.12
N VAL A 111 1.30 2.83 -16.16
CA VAL A 111 1.44 1.84 -15.10
C VAL A 111 1.07 0.47 -15.67
N GLU A 112 1.91 -0.53 -15.42
CA GLU A 112 1.65 -1.93 -15.79
C GLU A 112 1.41 -2.82 -14.56
N TRP A 113 1.80 -2.35 -13.38
CA TRP A 113 1.64 -3.08 -12.14
C TRP A 113 1.62 -2.16 -10.92
N VAL A 114 0.80 -2.51 -9.93
CA VAL A 114 0.67 -1.80 -8.65
C VAL A 114 0.80 -2.80 -7.50
N ALA A 115 1.70 -2.55 -6.56
CA ALA A 115 1.74 -3.24 -5.27
C ALA A 115 1.33 -2.32 -4.13
N LEU A 116 0.53 -2.84 -3.21
CA LEU A 116 0.17 -2.16 -1.97
C LEU A 116 0.93 -2.77 -0.79
N ALA A 117 1.56 -1.92 0.01
CA ALA A 117 2.33 -2.30 1.18
C ALA A 117 1.85 -1.59 2.44
N ALA A 118 2.08 -2.22 3.60
CA ALA A 118 1.79 -1.68 4.91
C ALA A 118 3.01 -1.70 5.83
N ARG A 119 3.13 -0.63 6.63
CA ARG A 119 3.94 -0.60 7.84
C ARG A 119 3.01 -0.63 9.04
N CYS A 120 3.20 -1.59 9.95
CA CYS A 120 2.52 -1.59 11.24
C CYS A 120 2.99 -0.40 12.08
N VAL A 121 2.05 0.42 12.56
CA VAL A 121 2.39 1.61 13.36
C VAL A 121 2.96 1.25 14.74
N GLU A 122 2.62 0.07 15.26
CA GLU A 122 3.02 -0.37 16.60
C GLU A 122 4.43 -0.97 16.62
N CYS A 123 4.73 -1.90 15.71
CA CYS A 123 6.00 -2.65 15.73
C CYS A 123 6.90 -2.38 14.52
N GLY A 124 6.48 -1.51 13.60
CA GLY A 124 7.24 -1.14 12.41
C GLY A 124 7.34 -2.22 11.33
N ARG A 125 6.74 -3.41 11.52
CA ARG A 125 6.82 -4.51 10.56
C ARG A 125 6.23 -4.10 9.21
N LEU A 126 6.98 -4.39 8.14
CA LEU A 126 6.58 -4.16 6.76
C LEU A 126 5.94 -5.42 6.16
N ALA A 127 4.91 -5.26 5.34
CA ALA A 127 4.22 -6.36 4.67
C ALA A 127 3.63 -5.91 3.32
N GLY A 128 3.67 -6.80 2.33
CA GLY A 128 2.87 -6.68 1.12
C GLY A 128 1.44 -7.12 1.42
N LEU A 129 0.46 -6.37 0.91
CA LEU A 129 -0.96 -6.64 1.14
C LEU A 129 -1.62 -7.30 -0.07
N THR A 130 -1.34 -6.76 -1.25
CA THR A 130 -1.84 -7.23 -2.53
C THR A 130 -1.03 -6.59 -3.65
N ASP A 131 -1.10 -7.15 -4.84
CA ASP A 131 -0.58 -6.57 -6.06
C ASP A 131 -1.51 -6.89 -7.24
N VAL A 132 -1.42 -6.08 -8.30
CA VAL A 132 -2.30 -6.20 -9.45
C VAL A 132 -1.59 -5.73 -10.71
N VAL A 133 -1.70 -6.54 -11.76
CA VAL A 133 -1.31 -6.15 -13.12
C VAL A 133 -2.41 -5.27 -13.70
N VAL A 134 -2.03 -4.16 -14.29
CA VAL A 134 -2.94 -3.20 -14.92
C VAL A 134 -2.61 -3.07 -16.40
N ASP A 135 -3.63 -2.87 -17.24
CA ASP A 135 -3.46 -2.79 -18.69
C ASP A 135 -3.00 -1.39 -19.12
N ARG A 136 -1.71 -1.11 -18.92
CA ARG A 136 -1.03 0.13 -19.34
C ARG A 136 -1.87 1.39 -19.04
N THR A 137 -2.35 1.52 -17.81
CA THR A 137 -3.20 2.63 -17.37
C THR A 137 -2.36 3.89 -17.19
N PRO A 138 -2.81 5.09 -17.64
CA PRO A 138 -2.04 6.32 -17.46
C PRO A 138 -1.66 6.57 -15.99
N LEU A 139 -0.40 6.93 -15.74
CA LEU A 139 0.11 7.20 -14.38
C LEU A 139 -0.74 8.22 -13.64
N ALA A 140 -1.14 9.31 -14.31
CA ALA A 140 -1.98 10.34 -13.71
C ALA A 140 -3.35 9.81 -13.23
N GLU A 141 -3.92 8.84 -13.95
CA GLU A 141 -5.20 8.22 -13.57
C GLU A 141 -5.02 7.35 -12.33
N VAL A 142 -3.98 6.51 -12.30
CA VAL A 142 -3.65 5.68 -11.13
C VAL A 142 -3.38 6.55 -9.91
N LEU A 143 -2.56 7.61 -10.04
CA LEU A 143 -2.25 8.53 -8.94
C LEU A 143 -3.49 9.23 -8.39
N SER A 144 -4.48 9.55 -9.23
CA SER A 144 -5.71 10.20 -8.79
C SER A 144 -6.62 9.31 -7.95
N GLY A 145 -6.47 7.98 -8.06
CA GLY A 145 -7.27 7.00 -7.34
C GLY A 145 -6.62 6.44 -6.07
N LEU A 146 -5.39 6.84 -5.73
CA LEU A 146 -4.60 6.29 -4.63
C LEU A 146 -4.82 6.96 -3.28
#